data_AF-A0A2N1Q026-F1
#
_entry.id   AF-A0A2N1Q026-F1
#
_cell.length_a   1.000
_cell.length_b   1.000
_cell.length_c   1.000
_cell.angle_alpha   90.00
_cell.angle_beta   90.00
_cell.angle_gamma   90.00
#
_symmetry.space_group_name_H-M   'P 1'
#
loop_
_entity.id
_entity.type
_entity.pdbx_description
1 polymer ?
#
loop_
_entity_poly.entity_id
_entity_poly.type
_entity_poly.pdbx_seq_one_letter_code
_entity_poly.pdbx_strand_id
1 'polypeptide(L)'
;MTITQEAKEIILSLFKEHGLNALSATLEPGCCHGPEVVLSLGKLEDNEVFENINDIPVVMDEGAKERSEHLMIFVDEGHLAFRDLSDEHTCNHNHDEAHTCGCHHHEEV
;
A
#
# COMPACT_ATOMS: atom_id res chain seq x y z
N MET A 1 3.30 6.26 -9.16
CA MET A 1 2.77 4.90 -8.99
C MET A 1 2.52 4.29 -10.35
N THR A 2 2.88 3.02 -10.52
CA THR A 2 2.59 2.22 -11.72
C THR A 2 1.78 1.00 -11.31
N ILE A 3 0.66 0.73 -12.01
CA ILE A 3 -0.17 -0.45 -11.79
C ILE A 3 -0.11 -1.27 -13.07
N THR A 4 0.35 -2.52 -12.98
CA THR A 4 0.37 -3.43 -14.14
C THR A 4 -1.06 -3.77 -14.59
N GLN A 5 -1.21 -4.15 -15.86
CA GLN A 5 -2.52 -4.51 -16.43
C GLN A 5 -3.15 -5.69 -15.69
N GLU A 6 -2.36 -6.71 -15.33
CA GLU A 6 -2.83 -7.86 -14.56
C GLU A 6 -3.33 -7.44 -13.17
N ALA A 7 -2.56 -6.59 -12.47
CA ALA A 7 -2.97 -6.09 -11.16
C ALA A 7 -4.26 -5.27 -11.24
N LYS A 8 -4.41 -4.44 -12.28
CA LYS A 8 -5.64 -3.69 -12.54
C LYS A 8 -6.85 -4.61 -12.67
N GLU A 9 -6.74 -5.73 -13.39
CA GLU A 9 -7.86 -6.67 -13.55
C GLU A 9 -8.29 -7.30 -12.22
N ILE A 10 -7.33 -7.64 -11.35
CA ILE A 10 -7.63 -8.16 -10.00
C ILE A 10 -8.29 -7.07 -9.15
N ILE A 11 -7.75 -5.84 -9.13
CA ILE A 11 -8.31 -4.72 -8.36
C ILE A 11 -9.76 -4.43 -8.80
N LEU A 12 -10.01 -4.37 -10.10
CA LEU A 12 -11.36 -4.15 -10.64
C LEU A 12 -12.32 -5.30 -10.32
N SER A 13 -11.82 -6.52 -10.22
CA SER A 13 -12.61 -7.69 -9.79
C SER A 13 -13.00 -7.55 -8.31
N LEU A 14 -12.03 -7.23 -7.44
CA LEU A 14 -12.27 -6.96 -6.02
C LEU A 14 -13.24 -5.79 -5.79
N PHE A 15 -13.15 -4.73 -6.59
CA PHE A 15 -14.11 -3.63 -6.58
C PHE A 15 -15.54 -4.09 -6.81
N LYS A 16 -15.75 -4.94 -7.83
CA LYS A 16 -17.08 -5.49 -8.14
C LYS A 16 -17.56 -6.46 -7.06
N GLU A 17 -16.70 -7.34 -6.57
CA GLU A 17 -17.05 -8.38 -5.60
C GLU A 17 -17.39 -7.80 -4.23
N HIS A 18 -16.65 -6.79 -3.79
CA HIS A 18 -16.81 -6.19 -2.46
C HIS A 18 -17.56 -4.84 -2.47
N GLY A 19 -17.98 -4.37 -3.65
CA GLY A 19 -18.62 -3.07 -3.82
C GLY A 19 -17.70 -1.89 -3.48
N LEU A 20 -16.39 -2.09 -3.62
CA LEU A 20 -15.36 -1.07 -3.41
C LEU A 20 -15.17 -0.27 -4.71
N ASN A 21 -14.60 0.92 -4.62
CA ASN A 21 -14.41 1.77 -5.79
C ASN A 21 -13.19 2.66 -5.71
N ALA A 22 -12.30 2.47 -4.73
CA ALA A 22 -11.07 3.24 -4.56
C ALA A 22 -9.93 2.36 -4.03
N LEU A 23 -8.71 2.70 -4.44
CA LEU A 23 -7.48 2.30 -3.76
C LEU A 23 -7.05 3.48 -2.88
N SER A 24 -6.67 3.26 -1.62
CA SER A 24 -6.05 4.27 -0.78
C SER A 24 -4.56 3.96 -0.60
N ALA A 25 -3.73 4.99 -0.66
CA ALA A 25 -2.32 4.92 -0.29
C ALA A 25 -2.06 5.95 0.80
N THR A 26 -1.68 5.47 1.98
CA THR A 26 -1.43 6.31 3.15
C THR A 26 -0.02 6.08 3.65
N LEU A 27 0.63 7.14 4.11
CA LEU A 27 1.95 7.04 4.70
C LEU A 27 1.79 6.78 6.20
N GLU A 28 2.15 5.58 6.64
CA GLU A 28 2.10 5.19 8.05
C GLU A 28 3.51 5.22 8.67
N PRO A 29 3.63 5.51 9.98
CA PRO A 29 4.91 5.45 10.67
C PRO A 29 5.39 4.00 10.76
N GLY A 30 6.38 3.63 9.95
CA GLY A 30 7.02 2.32 10.02
C GLY A 30 7.92 2.19 11.23
N CYS A 31 8.09 0.96 11.72
CA CYS A 31 8.77 0.69 12.99
C CYS A 31 10.30 0.82 12.90
N CYS A 32 10.93 0.19 11.90
CA CYS A 32 12.40 0.06 11.84
C CYS A 32 13.08 0.88 10.74
N HIS A 33 12.36 1.24 9.67
CA HIS A 33 12.96 1.80 8.44
C HIS A 33 12.33 3.14 8.01
N GLY A 34 11.66 3.82 8.94
CA GLY A 34 10.95 5.07 8.66
C GLY A 34 9.55 4.83 8.10
N PRO A 35 8.86 5.90 7.67
CA PRO A 35 7.48 5.82 7.22
C PRO A 35 7.32 4.94 5.98
N GLU A 36 6.28 4.11 5.96
CA GLU A 36 5.96 3.17 4.90
C GLU A 36 4.64 3.53 4.22
N VAL A 37 4.54 3.25 2.91
CA VAL A 37 3.27 3.44 2.20
C VAL A 37 2.44 2.18 2.35
N VAL A 38 1.29 2.32 3.00
CA VAL A 38 0.29 1.26 3.15
C VAL A 38 -0.77 1.44 2.08
N LEU A 39 -1.07 0.35 1.37
CA LEU A 39 -2.11 0.29 0.35
C LEU A 39 -3.34 -0.42 0.90
N SER A 40 -4.52 0.11 0.66
CA SER A 40 -5.79 -0.48 1.08
C SER A 40 -6.89 -0.29 0.03
N LEU A 41 -7.87 -1.19 -0.01
CA LEU A 41 -9.03 -1.06 -0.88
C LEU A 41 -10.20 -0.52 -0.07
N GLY A 42 -10.87 0.49 -0.61
CA GLY A 42 -11.90 1.23 0.10
C GLY A 42 -13.01 1.73 -0.80
N LYS A 43 -13.91 2.50 -0.20
CA LYS A 43 -14.89 3.29 -0.93
C LYS A 43 -14.46 4.75 -0.87
N LEU A 44 -14.55 5.45 -1.99
CA LEU A 44 -14.46 6.90 -2.02
C LEU A 44 -15.56 7.48 -1.14
N GLU A 45 -15.18 8.33 -0.20
CA GLU A 45 -16.14 9.15 0.54
C GLU A 45 -16.56 10.38 -0.29
N ASP A 46 -17.68 11.00 0.11
CA ASP A 46 -18.17 12.22 -0.53
C ASP A 46 -17.14 13.35 -0.38
N ASN A 47 -16.72 13.93 -1.52
CA ASN A 47 -15.72 15.00 -1.64
C ASN A 47 -14.26 14.57 -1.41
N GLU A 48 -13.99 13.27 -1.40
CA GLU A 48 -12.62 12.78 -1.33
C GLU A 48 -11.84 13.10 -2.61
N VAL A 49 -10.64 13.65 -2.47
CA VAL A 49 -9.78 13.97 -3.61
C VAL A 49 -9.01 12.71 -3.99
N PHE A 50 -9.18 12.28 -5.24
CA PHE A 50 -8.49 11.13 -5.79
C PHE A 50 -7.75 11.49 -7.08
N GLU A 51 -6.72 10.70 -7.37
CA GLU A 51 -6.02 10.72 -8.64
C GLU A 51 -6.38 9.47 -9.43
N ASN A 52 -6.57 9.62 -10.74
CA ASN A 52 -6.87 8.48 -11.59
C ASN A 52 -5.56 7.90 -12.14
N ILE A 53 -5.22 6.69 -11.70
CA ILE A 53 -4.00 5.96 -12.08
C ILE A 53 -4.42 4.66 -12.75
N ASN A 54 -4.17 4.53 -14.06
CA ASN A 54 -4.58 3.37 -14.86
C ASN A 54 -6.09 3.05 -14.77
N ASP A 55 -6.96 4.08 -14.77
CA ASP A 55 -8.42 3.95 -14.58
C ASP A 55 -8.85 3.48 -13.18
N ILE A 56 -7.91 3.41 -12.23
CA ILE A 56 -8.21 3.16 -10.82
C ILE A 56 -8.17 4.51 -10.09
N PRO A 57 -9.25 4.92 -9.42
CA PRO A 57 -9.21 6.07 -8.53
C PRO A 57 -8.37 5.69 -7.29
N VAL A 58 -7.33 6.47 -7.05
CA VAL A 58 -6.39 6.30 -5.96
C VAL A 58 -6.41 7.54 -5.07
N VAL A 59 -6.68 7.35 -3.79
CA VAL A 59 -6.74 8.40 -2.78
C VAL A 59 -5.40 8.41 -2.06
N MET A 60 -4.74 9.57 -2.04
CA MET A 60 -3.38 9.69 -1.50
C MET A 60 -3.20 11.03 -0.80
N ASP A 61 -2.57 11.01 0.37
CA ASP A 61 -2.07 12.21 1.03
C ASP A 61 -0.80 12.72 0.33
N GLU A 62 -0.46 14.01 0.51
CA GLU A 62 0.70 14.63 -0.16
C GLU A 62 2.02 13.88 0.10
N GLY A 63 2.23 13.38 1.32
CA GLY A 63 3.41 12.58 1.65
C GLY A 63 3.42 11.19 1.01
N ALA A 64 2.25 10.56 0.84
CA ALA A 64 2.12 9.29 0.15
C ALA A 64 2.31 9.47 -1.36
N LYS A 65 1.87 10.59 -1.93
CA LYS A 65 1.98 10.89 -3.35
C LYS A 65 3.43 10.86 -3.84
N GLU A 66 4.34 11.59 -3.18
CA GLU A 66 5.76 11.64 -3.54
C GLU A 66 6.40 10.24 -3.50
N ARG A 67 6.16 9.48 -2.44
CA ARG A 67 6.66 8.10 -2.32
C ARG A 67 6.03 7.16 -3.34
N SER A 68 4.75 7.37 -3.65
CA SER A 68 4.02 6.53 -4.59
C SER A 68 4.59 6.61 -5.99
N GLU A 69 5.31 7.68 -6.38
CA GLU A 69 5.91 7.83 -7.71
C GLU A 69 6.76 6.61 -8.08
N HIS A 70 7.45 6.04 -7.10
CA HIS A 70 8.33 4.88 -7.25
C HIS A 70 7.66 3.53 -6.92
N LEU A 71 6.38 3.50 -6.54
CA LEU A 71 5.66 2.26 -6.26
C LEU A 71 5.18 1.58 -7.55
N MET A 72 5.40 0.27 -7.63
CA MET A 72 4.83 -0.62 -8.63
C MET A 72 3.90 -1.64 -7.99
N ILE A 73 2.65 -1.70 -8.44
CA ILE A 73 1.68 -2.75 -8.08
C ILE A 73 1.63 -3.77 -9.21
N PHE A 74 1.92 -5.03 -8.88
CA PHE A 74 2.01 -6.13 -9.82
C PHE A 74 1.38 -7.40 -9.25
N VAL A 75 1.28 -8.43 -10.09
CA VAL A 75 0.81 -9.75 -9.67
C VAL A 75 2.01 -10.67 -9.55
N ASP A 76 2.17 -11.27 -8.37
CA ASP A 76 3.20 -12.26 -8.08
C ASP A 76 2.51 -13.54 -7.63
N GLU A 77 2.76 -14.64 -8.34
CA GLU A 77 2.13 -15.95 -8.07
C GLU A 77 0.60 -15.92 -7.94
N GLY A 78 -0.07 -15.01 -8.65
CA GLY A 78 -1.54 -14.85 -8.62
C GLY A 78 -2.05 -13.96 -7.47
N HIS A 79 -1.18 -13.39 -6.65
CA HIS A 79 -1.52 -12.45 -5.60
C HIS A 79 -1.10 -11.03 -5.97
N LEU A 80 -1.85 -10.04 -5.49
CA LEU A 80 -1.43 -8.64 -5.60
C LEU A 80 -0.22 -8.41 -4.70
N ALA A 81 0.86 -7.94 -5.31
CA ALA A 81 2.09 -7.53 -4.65
C ALA A 81 2.41 -6.08 -5.01
N PHE A 82 3.19 -5.42 -4.16
CA PHE A 82 3.72 -4.10 -4.45
C PHE A 82 5.21 -4.06 -4.12
N ARG A 83 5.93 -3.24 -4.88
CA ARG A 83 7.36 -3.01 -4.70
C ARG A 83 7.64 -1.54 -4.77
N ASP A 84 8.41 -1.06 -3.82
CA ASP A 84 9.02 0.26 -3.89
C ASP A 84 10.30 0.18 -4.71
N LEU A 85 10.39 1.00 -5.77
CA LEU A 85 11.55 1.08 -6.65
C LEU A 85 12.53 2.20 -6.26
N SER A 86 12.21 2.98 -5.22
CA SER A 86 13.13 3.97 -4.65
C SER A 86 14.10 3.33 -3.67
N ASP A 87 13.73 2.17 -3.12
CA ASP A 87 14.54 1.46 -2.14
C ASP A 87 15.58 0.54 -2.80
N GLU A 88 16.82 1.02 -2.81
CA GLU A 88 18.01 0.19 -3.03
C GLU A 88 18.39 -0.66 -1.79
N HIS A 89 17.55 -0.70 -0.75
CA HIS A 89 17.75 -1.54 0.44
C HIS A 89 16.64 -2.59 0.57
N THR A 90 16.99 -3.80 0.14
CA THR A 90 16.17 -5.00 0.29
C THR A 90 15.77 -5.23 1.75
N CYS A 91 14.48 -5.18 2.06
CA CYS A 91 13.94 -5.75 3.29
C CYS A 91 14.09 -7.29 3.22
N ASN A 92 15.16 -7.83 3.81
CA ASN A 92 15.38 -9.27 3.94
C ASN A 92 14.53 -9.81 5.10
N HIS A 93 13.21 -9.94 4.89
CA HIS A 93 12.32 -10.49 5.91
C HIS A 93 12.34 -12.04 5.82
N ASN A 94 13.31 -12.66 6.49
CA ASN A 94 13.21 -14.06 6.88
C ASN A 94 12.22 -14.12 8.05
N HIS A 95 11.00 -14.57 7.77
CA HIS A 95 10.05 -14.92 8.82
C HIS A 95 10.39 -16.32 9.34
N ASP A 96 11.51 -16.43 10.06
CA ASP A 96 11.85 -17.62 10.85
C ASP A 96 11.27 -17.46 12.25
N GLU A 97 10.66 -18.53 12.73
CA GLU A 97 9.75 -18.59 13.83
C GLU A 97 10.41 -18.12 15.16
N ALA A 98 9.66 -17.39 15.98
CA ALA A 98 9.98 -16.95 17.34
C ALA A 98 10.89 -15.71 17.50
N HIS A 99 10.37 -14.53 17.12
CA HIS A 99 10.75 -13.29 17.78
C HIS A 99 9.51 -12.59 18.33
N THR A 100 9.41 -12.58 19.66
CA THR A 100 8.50 -11.73 20.43
C THR A 100 8.69 -10.28 19.99
N CYS A 101 7.69 -9.71 19.32
CA CYS A 101 7.64 -8.28 19.06
C CYS A 101 7.50 -7.57 20.41
N GLY A 102 8.62 -7.07 20.93
CA GLY A 102 8.70 -6.33 22.18
C GLY A 102 8.13 -4.92 21.99
N CYS A 103 6.81 -4.82 21.94
CA CYS A 103 6.12 -3.54 22.11
C CYS A 103 6.34 -3.09 23.57
N HIS A 104 7.38 -2.31 23.83
CA HIS A 104 7.49 -1.56 25.09
C HIS A 104 6.41 -0.46 25.07
N HIS A 105 5.28 -0.76 25.69
CA HIS A 105 4.42 0.25 26.30
C HIS A 105 5.28 1.03 27.30
N HIS A 106 5.52 2.31 27.03
CA HIS A 106 6.05 3.20 28.05
C HIS A 106 4.87 3.57 28.96
N GLU A 107 4.63 2.76 30.00
CA GLU A 107 3.97 3.22 31.20
C GLU A 107 4.97 4.09 31.96
N GLU A 108 4.67 5.38 32.11
CA GLU A 108 5.27 6.19 33.17
C GLU A 108 4.16 6.73 34.07
N VAL A 109 4.50 6.70 35.36
CA VAL A 109 3.70 6.72 36.59
C VAL A 109 3.20 8.11 36.97
#